data_AF-A0A4Z2DDL5-F1
#
_entry.id   AF-A0A4Z2DDL5-F1
#
_cell.length_a   1.000
_cell.length_b   1.000
_cell.length_c   1.000
_cell.angle_alpha   90.00
_cell.angle_beta   90.00
_cell.angle_gamma   90.00
#
_symmetry.space_group_name_H-M   'P 1'
#
loop_
_entity.id
_entity.type
_entity.pdbx_description
1 polymer ?
#
loop_
_entity_poly.entity_id
_entity_poly.type
_entity_poly.pdbx_seq_one_letter_code
_entity_poly.pdbx_strand_id
1 'polypeptide(L)'
;MPTIIVINSLLIFQLLCLLIIWVETTLSTNISYSTSTVKLIQSKTISSINTNPIGNCQPPCLNNGICRRIISVDGKDDSKCICTPDFKGVYCNDETETDLTSCYESTCKYGGMCIGTSKSPKCSCKLHSRGKRCERHDLFFVVELQVYENGKEATWQKDYEDKSSYLSNKTSADVCKLLQLGITQGSDIQLSSSFIQCNLITYHKNPVIIEVQLVLDIELSMVTKISSSVIHNQLITGLKTIDLNLNELKTISLDDIITGNSSTFNVYVLDPCKSGNHDCSTNAKCITQPQGTYMCVCNSFTIDASLDRNYPGRRCLCKYYFKLLFLVYNILYSSNCQYS
;
A
#
# COMPACT_ATOMS: atom_id res chain seq x y z
N MET A 1 -18.62 -41.39 -55.38
CA MET A 1 -18.93 -41.97 -54.06
C MET A 1 -17.62 -42.10 -53.31
N PRO A 2 -17.45 -41.31 -52.24
CA PRO A 2 -17.58 -41.89 -50.90
C PRO A 2 -18.50 -41.07 -49.98
N THR A 3 -19.10 -41.79 -49.03
CA THR A 3 -20.00 -41.31 -47.98
C THR A 3 -19.21 -40.70 -46.82
N ILE A 4 -19.50 -39.45 -46.49
CA ILE A 4 -19.01 -38.79 -45.27
C ILE A 4 -19.98 -39.13 -44.13
N ILE A 5 -19.48 -39.82 -43.10
CA ILE A 5 -20.22 -40.10 -41.87
C ILE A 5 -20.01 -38.91 -40.92
N VAL A 6 -21.09 -38.20 -40.60
CA VAL A 6 -21.10 -37.15 -39.57
C VAL A 6 -21.27 -37.83 -38.21
N ILE A 7 -20.22 -37.82 -37.40
CA ILE A 7 -20.24 -38.34 -36.02
C ILE A 7 -20.81 -37.25 -35.10
N ASN A 8 -21.87 -37.59 -34.37
CA ASN A 8 -22.60 -36.68 -33.48
C ASN A 8 -21.80 -36.36 -32.21
N SER A 9 -21.54 -35.08 -31.97
CA SER A 9 -20.71 -34.54 -30.87
C SER A 9 -21.25 -34.86 -29.47
N LEU A 10 -22.52 -35.25 -29.33
CA LEU A 10 -23.12 -35.66 -28.06
C LEU A 10 -22.61 -37.02 -27.53
N LEU A 11 -22.25 -37.95 -28.43
CA LEU A 11 -21.77 -39.28 -28.03
C LEU A 11 -20.33 -39.24 -27.47
N ILE A 12 -19.52 -38.29 -27.93
CA ILE A 12 -18.13 -38.10 -27.44
C ILE A 12 -18.15 -37.55 -26.00
N PHE A 13 -19.10 -36.67 -25.67
CA PHE A 13 -19.23 -36.11 -24.32
C PHE A 13 -19.70 -37.12 -23.27
N GLN A 14 -20.56 -38.08 -23.64
CA GLN A 14 -21.00 -39.13 -22.72
C GLN A 14 -19.91 -40.17 -22.41
N LEU A 15 -19.03 -40.47 -23.36
CA LEU A 15 -17.92 -41.41 -23.16
C LEU A 15 -16.76 -40.82 -22.33
N LEU A 16 -16.53 -39.51 -22.40
CA LEU A 16 -15.51 -38.81 -21.58
C LEU A 16 -15.93 -38.62 -20.11
N CYS A 17 -17.23 -38.54 -19.83
CA CYS A 17 -17.73 -38.34 -18.46
C CYS A 17 -17.63 -39.61 -17.60
N LEU A 18 -17.69 -40.80 -18.20
CA LEU A 18 -17.58 -42.09 -17.50
C LEU A 18 -16.15 -42.50 -17.12
N LEU A 19 -15.13 -41.88 -17.74
CA LEU A 19 -13.71 -42.11 -17.40
C LEU A 19 -13.24 -41.29 -16.19
N ILE A 20 -13.92 -40.17 -15.87
CA ILE A 20 -13.54 -39.30 -14.75
C ILE A 20 -14.05 -39.86 -13.41
N ILE A 21 -15.17 -40.58 -13.41
CA ILE A 21 -15.76 -41.18 -12.20
C ILE A 21 -14.99 -42.44 -11.73
N TRP A 22 -14.15 -43.05 -12.58
CA TRP A 22 -13.34 -44.23 -12.23
C TRP A 22 -11.97 -43.91 -11.62
N VAL A 23 -11.52 -42.65 -11.64
CA VAL A 23 -10.19 -42.26 -11.12
C VAL A 23 -10.25 -41.82 -9.65
N GLU A 24 -11.42 -41.42 -9.13
CA GLU A 24 -11.58 -41.01 -7.73
C GLU A 24 -11.78 -42.17 -6.74
N THR A 25 -11.95 -43.42 -7.20
CA THR A 25 -12.22 -44.57 -6.33
C THR A 25 -11.03 -45.48 -6.02
N THR A 26 -9.78 -45.12 -6.37
CA THR A 26 -8.60 -45.98 -6.11
C THR A 26 -7.45 -45.34 -5.33
N LEU A 27 -7.66 -44.22 -4.63
CA LEU A 27 -6.63 -43.65 -3.74
C LEU A 27 -7.14 -43.35 -2.32
N SER A 28 -7.78 -44.34 -1.68
CA SER A 28 -7.93 -44.39 -0.23
C SER A 28 -6.85 -45.32 0.36
N THR A 29 -5.62 -44.82 0.50
CA THR A 29 -4.59 -45.54 1.27
C THR A 29 -4.73 -45.21 2.74
N ASN A 30 -4.99 -46.25 3.52
CA ASN A 30 -4.99 -46.32 4.98
C ASN A 30 -3.79 -45.58 5.61
N ILE A 31 -4.06 -44.55 6.41
CA ILE A 31 -3.12 -44.05 7.43
C ILE A 31 -3.67 -44.50 8.78
N SER A 32 -2.98 -45.46 9.38
CA SER A 32 -3.19 -45.92 10.75
C SER A 32 -2.82 -44.82 11.74
N TYR A 33 -3.78 -44.34 12.52
CA TYR A 33 -3.52 -43.48 13.68
C TYR A 33 -2.90 -44.31 14.81
N SER A 34 -1.58 -44.18 15.00
CA SER A 34 -0.92 -44.58 16.24
C SER A 34 -1.17 -43.50 17.29
N THR A 35 -2.07 -43.77 18.24
CA THR A 35 -2.23 -42.98 19.45
C THR A 35 -1.04 -43.20 20.38
N SER A 36 0.02 -42.43 20.17
CA SER A 36 1.10 -42.31 21.14
C SER A 36 0.75 -41.21 22.14
N THR A 37 0.52 -41.60 23.39
CA THR A 37 0.33 -40.68 24.51
C THR A 37 1.57 -39.79 24.66
N VAL A 38 1.46 -38.51 24.30
CA VAL A 38 2.50 -37.52 24.58
C VAL A 38 2.55 -37.32 26.09
N LYS A 39 3.61 -37.85 26.72
CA LYS A 39 3.96 -37.51 28.10
C LYS A 39 4.16 -36.00 28.18
N LEU A 40 3.34 -35.33 28.99
CA LEU A 40 3.60 -33.97 29.45
C LEU A 40 4.98 -33.94 30.13
N ILE A 41 5.98 -33.45 29.42
CA ILE A 41 7.24 -33.05 30.04
C ILE A 41 6.92 -31.74 30.77
N GLN A 42 6.96 -31.82 32.10
CA GLN A 42 6.84 -30.67 32.99
C GLN A 42 7.80 -29.55 32.58
N SER A 43 7.22 -28.34 32.61
CA SER A 43 7.82 -27.02 32.51
C SER A 43 9.36 -26.97 32.61
N LYS A 44 10.01 -26.70 31.48
CA LYS A 44 11.21 -25.89 31.50
C LYS A 44 10.73 -24.45 31.41
N THR A 45 10.90 -23.72 32.51
CA THR A 45 10.58 -22.31 32.72
C THR A 45 10.80 -21.53 31.42
N ILE A 46 9.71 -21.02 30.83
CA ILE A 46 9.81 -19.98 29.79
C ILE A 46 10.39 -18.78 30.53
N SER A 47 11.71 -18.64 30.46
CA SER A 47 12.38 -17.40 30.80
C SER A 47 11.71 -16.31 29.97
N SER A 48 11.09 -15.35 30.65
CA SER A 48 10.52 -14.11 30.12
C SER A 48 11.08 -13.76 28.75
N ILE A 49 10.31 -14.00 27.69
CA ILE A 49 10.64 -13.45 26.38
C ILE A 49 10.60 -11.94 26.58
N ASN A 50 11.76 -11.28 26.45
CA ASN A 50 11.81 -9.84 26.38
C ASN A 50 11.06 -9.44 25.12
N THR A 51 9.80 -9.04 25.27
CA THR A 51 8.88 -8.69 24.19
C THR A 51 9.18 -7.35 23.56
N ASN A 52 10.25 -6.66 23.96
CA ASN A 52 10.63 -5.42 23.32
C ASN A 52 10.97 -5.73 21.84
N PRO A 53 10.28 -5.18 20.84
CA PRO A 53 10.62 -5.36 19.43
C PRO A 53 11.77 -4.43 19.01
N ILE A 54 12.04 -3.40 19.83
CA ILE A 54 13.05 -2.38 19.59
C ILE A 54 14.43 -3.02 19.76
N GLY A 55 15.16 -3.11 18.67
CA GLY A 55 16.52 -3.66 18.68
C GLY A 55 17.50 -2.75 19.42
N ASN A 56 18.66 -3.29 19.77
CA ASN A 56 19.79 -2.50 20.24
C ASN A 56 20.89 -2.49 19.16
N CYS A 57 20.81 -1.52 18.24
CA CYS A 57 21.75 -1.40 17.14
C CYS A 57 22.90 -0.48 17.54
N GLN A 58 24.09 -1.04 17.63
CA GLN A 58 25.34 -0.32 17.82
C GLN A 58 26.34 -0.76 16.75
N PRO A 59 26.76 0.11 15.82
CA PRO A 59 26.31 1.50 15.55
C PRO A 59 24.80 1.65 15.26
N PRO A 60 24.23 2.86 15.45
CA PRO A 60 22.84 3.13 15.11
C PRO A 60 22.60 3.00 13.60
N CYS A 61 21.36 2.66 13.23
CA CYS A 61 20.94 2.64 11.84
C CYS A 61 20.92 4.08 11.28
N LEU A 62 21.58 4.29 10.14
CA LEU A 62 21.65 5.57 9.47
C LEU A 62 20.48 5.74 8.49
N ASN A 63 20.32 6.94 7.93
CA ASN A 63 19.35 7.25 6.86
C ASN A 63 17.92 6.75 7.15
N ASN A 64 17.47 7.00 8.37
CA ASN A 64 16.15 6.62 8.88
C ASN A 64 15.89 5.11 8.91
N GLY A 65 16.94 4.28 8.91
CA GLY A 65 16.84 2.84 9.08
C GLY A 65 16.23 2.46 10.43
N ILE A 66 15.45 1.38 10.44
CA ILE A 66 14.72 0.91 11.62
C ILE A 66 15.58 -0.15 12.33
N CYS A 67 15.90 0.10 13.59
CA CYS A 67 16.57 -0.90 14.42
C CYS A 67 15.55 -1.89 14.99
N ARG A 68 15.62 -3.15 14.55
CA ARG A 68 14.67 -4.19 14.98
C ARG A 68 15.40 -5.41 15.51
N ARG A 69 14.89 -5.94 16.62
CA ARG A 69 15.34 -7.23 17.14
C ARG A 69 14.81 -8.35 16.25
N ILE A 70 15.70 -9.18 15.73
CA ILE A 70 15.33 -10.43 15.06
C ILE A 70 15.62 -11.55 16.06
N ILE A 71 14.56 -12.24 16.50
CA ILE A 71 14.71 -13.35 17.45
C ILE A 71 15.37 -14.50 16.70
N SER A 72 16.66 -14.75 16.98
CA SER A 72 17.36 -15.94 16.52
C SER A 72 16.91 -17.16 17.35
N VAL A 73 16.90 -18.35 16.72
CA VAL A 73 16.52 -19.63 17.37
C VAL A 73 17.40 -19.92 18.60
N ASP A 74 18.60 -19.32 18.65
CA ASP A 74 19.59 -19.50 19.72
C ASP A 74 19.39 -18.53 20.90
N GLY A 75 18.35 -17.69 20.88
CA GLY A 75 18.04 -16.74 21.96
C GLY A 75 19.03 -15.57 22.08
N LYS A 76 19.87 -15.35 21.07
CA LYS A 76 20.77 -14.18 20.99
C LYS A 76 20.03 -12.99 20.39
N ASP A 77 20.28 -11.80 20.94
CA ASP A 77 19.81 -10.53 20.38
C ASP A 77 20.55 -10.26 19.06
N ASP A 78 19.90 -10.60 17.96
CA ASP A 78 20.43 -10.44 16.60
C ASP A 78 19.77 -9.19 15.95
N SER A 79 19.80 -8.08 16.68
CA SER A 79 19.26 -6.78 16.22
C SER A 79 19.90 -6.37 14.88
N LYS A 80 19.07 -5.99 13.90
CA LYS A 80 19.51 -5.57 12.56
C LYS A 80 18.80 -4.29 12.13
N CYS A 81 19.49 -3.53 11.29
CA CYS A 81 18.89 -2.39 10.63
C CYS A 81 18.07 -2.84 9.42
N ILE A 82 16.85 -2.33 9.34
CA ILE A 82 15.98 -2.44 8.16
C ILE A 82 16.02 -1.10 7.47
N CYS A 83 16.61 -1.06 6.28
CA CYS A 83 16.82 0.18 5.58
C CYS A 83 15.56 0.67 4.89
N THR A 84 15.42 1.99 4.82
CA THR A 84 14.49 2.64 3.89
C THR A 84 14.86 2.28 2.45
N PRO A 85 13.92 2.32 1.48
CA PRO A 85 14.15 1.72 0.16
C PRO A 85 15.34 2.31 -0.64
N ASP A 86 15.77 3.52 -0.32
CA ASP A 86 16.89 4.21 -0.98
C ASP A 86 18.26 3.83 -0.41
N PHE A 87 18.31 3.05 0.67
CA PHE A 87 19.54 2.72 1.38
C PHE A 87 19.72 1.21 1.62
N LYS A 88 20.98 0.80 1.75
CA LYS A 88 21.41 -0.58 1.98
C LYS A 88 22.65 -0.62 2.86
N GLY A 89 23.11 -1.84 3.11
CA GLY A 89 24.24 -2.12 4.00
C GLY A 89 23.77 -2.43 5.41
N VAL A 90 24.69 -2.89 6.24
CA VAL A 90 24.40 -3.35 7.61
C VAL A 90 23.84 -2.21 8.48
N TYR A 91 24.26 -0.97 8.20
CA TYR A 91 23.85 0.23 8.94
C TYR A 91 23.07 1.23 8.08
N CYS A 92 22.60 0.82 6.89
CA CYS A 92 21.88 1.69 5.95
C CYS A 92 22.67 2.93 5.51
N ASN A 93 24.00 2.81 5.43
CA ASN A 93 24.91 3.90 5.08
C ASN A 93 25.06 4.11 3.56
N ASP A 94 24.83 3.07 2.77
CA ASP A 94 25.07 3.09 1.32
C ASP A 94 23.76 3.29 0.57
N GLU A 95 23.77 4.05 -0.52
CA GLU A 95 22.59 4.15 -1.39
C GLU A 95 22.37 2.84 -2.16
N THR A 96 21.10 2.46 -2.37
CA THR A 96 20.77 1.27 -3.18
C THR A 96 21.21 1.44 -4.62
N GLU A 97 20.93 2.61 -5.19
CA GLU A 97 21.21 2.96 -6.58
C GLU A 97 22.21 4.12 -6.71
N THR A 98 23.13 3.98 -7.66
CA THR A 98 24.03 5.08 -8.05
C THR A 98 23.30 6.09 -8.92
N ASP A 99 23.87 7.29 -9.02
CA ASP A 99 23.37 8.30 -9.95
C ASP A 99 23.35 7.79 -11.39
N LEU A 100 22.36 8.26 -12.13
CA LEU A 100 22.17 7.90 -13.52
C LEU A 100 23.34 8.45 -14.34
N THR A 101 23.95 7.57 -15.14
CA THR A 101 25.03 7.94 -16.07
C THR A 101 24.51 8.22 -17.48
N SER A 102 23.32 7.71 -17.82
CA SER A 102 22.69 7.87 -19.13
C SER A 102 21.18 7.64 -19.02
N CYS A 103 20.44 8.08 -20.05
CA CYS A 103 19.02 7.82 -20.19
C CYS A 103 18.68 7.16 -21.52
N TYR A 104 17.96 6.06 -21.42
CA TYR A 104 17.33 5.32 -22.49
C TYR A 104 15.84 5.12 -22.15
N GLU A 105 15.06 4.66 -23.13
CA GLU A 105 13.59 4.65 -23.08
C GLU A 105 13.02 3.92 -21.85
N SER A 106 13.74 2.94 -21.29
CA SER A 106 13.31 2.15 -20.13
C SER A 106 13.99 2.53 -18.80
N THR A 107 14.79 3.59 -18.79
CA THR A 107 15.56 4.04 -17.61
C THR A 107 14.65 4.52 -16.49
N CYS A 108 13.71 5.41 -16.81
CA CYS A 108 12.71 5.91 -15.89
C CYS A 108 11.43 5.08 -16.04
N LYS A 109 11.04 4.39 -14.99
CA LYS A 109 9.80 3.61 -14.88
C LYS A 109 8.60 4.54 -14.72
N TYR A 110 7.41 3.97 -14.78
CA TYR A 110 6.13 4.67 -14.60
C TYR A 110 5.96 5.95 -15.44
N GLY A 111 6.46 5.94 -16.68
CA GLY A 111 6.37 7.11 -17.56
C GLY A 111 7.13 8.33 -17.04
N GLY A 112 8.06 8.11 -16.10
CA GLY A 112 8.98 9.12 -15.64
C GLY A 112 9.75 9.71 -16.82
N MET A 113 9.93 11.02 -16.82
CA MET A 113 10.66 11.71 -17.87
C MET A 113 12.12 11.81 -17.47
N CYS A 114 13.03 11.34 -18.33
CA CYS A 114 14.42 11.69 -18.13
C CYS A 114 14.65 13.16 -18.46
N ILE A 115 15.24 13.87 -17.51
CA ILE A 115 15.58 15.28 -17.60
C ILE A 115 17.04 15.50 -17.19
N GLY A 116 17.57 16.69 -17.47
CA GLY A 116 18.95 17.06 -17.12
C GLY A 116 19.89 17.03 -18.32
N THR A 117 21.19 17.01 -18.04
CA THR A 117 22.25 16.99 -19.08
C THR A 117 22.82 15.58 -19.23
N SER A 118 23.58 15.33 -20.30
CA SER A 118 24.27 14.05 -20.50
C SER A 118 25.24 13.68 -19.35
N LYS A 119 25.70 14.66 -18.57
CA LYS A 119 26.60 14.44 -17.41
C LYS A 119 25.85 14.24 -16.09
N SER A 120 24.58 14.64 -16.04
CA SER A 120 23.75 14.61 -14.82
C SER A 120 22.28 14.32 -15.15
N PRO A 121 21.98 13.20 -15.82
CA PRO A 121 20.61 12.82 -16.09
C PRO A 121 19.90 12.44 -14.79
N LYS A 122 18.61 12.69 -14.71
CA LYS A 122 17.76 12.26 -13.58
C LYS A 122 16.35 11.96 -14.06
N CYS A 123 15.66 11.05 -13.37
CA CYS A 123 14.25 10.80 -13.63
C CYS A 123 13.39 11.83 -12.89
N SER A 124 12.49 12.49 -13.62
CA SER A 124 11.37 13.22 -13.07
C SER A 124 10.18 12.28 -12.97
N CYS A 125 9.86 11.85 -11.76
CA CYS A 125 8.79 10.89 -11.52
C CYS A 125 7.40 11.53 -11.68
N LYS A 126 6.45 10.70 -12.11
CA LYS A 126 5.04 11.06 -12.20
C LYS A 126 4.41 11.09 -10.81
N LEU A 127 3.21 11.63 -10.73
CA LEU A 127 2.45 11.71 -9.49
C LEU A 127 2.41 10.32 -8.82
N HIS A 128 2.73 10.29 -7.52
CA HIS A 128 2.79 9.10 -6.67
C HIS A 128 3.85 8.05 -7.05
N SER A 129 4.78 8.33 -7.96
CA SER A 129 5.93 7.46 -8.21
C SER A 129 7.20 8.03 -7.60
N ARG A 130 8.08 7.15 -7.11
CA ARG A 130 9.30 7.49 -6.37
C ARG A 130 10.47 6.58 -6.76
N GLY A 131 11.65 6.94 -6.26
CA GLY A 131 12.91 6.27 -6.52
C GLY A 131 13.72 6.98 -7.60
N LYS A 132 15.02 6.67 -7.68
CA LYS A 132 15.92 7.28 -8.68
C LYS A 132 15.47 6.98 -10.11
N ARG A 133 14.72 5.89 -10.32
CA ARG A 133 14.17 5.45 -11.59
C ARG A 133 12.65 5.41 -11.59
N CYS A 134 11.97 6.02 -10.63
CA CYS A 134 10.50 5.99 -10.52
C CYS A 134 9.91 4.57 -10.43
N GLU A 135 10.69 3.63 -9.90
CA GLU A 135 10.42 2.20 -9.82
C GLU A 135 9.53 1.80 -8.63
N ARG A 136 9.19 2.76 -7.77
CA ARG A 136 8.34 2.59 -6.59
C ARG A 136 7.10 3.46 -6.69
N HIS A 137 6.05 3.10 -5.96
CA HIS A 137 4.77 3.79 -6.00
C HIS A 137 4.24 4.04 -4.58
N ASP A 138 3.67 5.22 -4.37
CA ASP A 138 2.94 5.55 -3.17
C ASP A 138 1.59 4.82 -3.21
N LEU A 139 1.29 4.00 -2.20
CA LEU A 139 -0.05 3.49 -1.96
C LEU A 139 -0.71 4.25 -0.81
N PHE A 140 -1.99 4.57 -1.01
CA PHE A 140 -2.78 5.39 -0.10
C PHE A 140 -3.84 4.53 0.55
N PHE A 141 -3.79 4.43 1.88
CA PHE A 141 -4.81 3.77 2.68
C PHE A 141 -5.50 4.79 3.56
N VAL A 142 -6.80 4.64 3.75
CA VAL A 142 -7.52 5.33 4.81
C VAL A 142 -7.57 4.41 6.01
N VAL A 143 -7.25 4.98 7.17
CA VAL A 143 -7.37 4.32 8.46
C VAL A 143 -8.39 5.07 9.29
N GLU A 144 -9.44 4.37 9.71
CA GLU A 144 -10.47 4.89 10.60
C GLU A 144 -10.23 4.30 11.98
N LEU A 145 -10.16 5.17 12.99
CA LEU A 145 -9.88 4.78 14.37
C LEU A 145 -10.84 5.48 15.32
N GLN A 146 -11.39 4.74 16.27
CA GLN A 146 -12.11 5.35 17.38
C GLN A 146 -11.13 6.02 18.36
N VAL A 147 -11.43 7.25 18.72
CA VAL A 147 -10.61 8.07 19.62
C VAL A 147 -11.01 7.80 21.07
N TYR A 148 -10.01 7.69 21.94
CA TYR A 148 -10.16 7.52 23.38
C TYR A 148 -9.44 8.64 24.13
N GLU A 149 -9.93 8.99 25.31
CA GLU A 149 -9.27 9.90 26.24
C GLU A 149 -9.17 9.20 27.60
N ASN A 150 -7.94 8.96 28.05
CA ASN A 150 -7.66 8.30 29.32
C ASN A 150 -8.36 6.92 29.46
N GLY A 151 -8.42 6.15 28.37
CA GLY A 151 -9.03 4.82 28.34
C GLY A 151 -10.56 4.80 28.29
N LYS A 152 -11.21 5.95 28.06
CA LYS A 152 -12.65 6.05 27.81
C LYS A 152 -12.91 6.59 26.41
N GLU A 153 -14.04 6.25 25.80
CA GLU A 153 -14.43 6.80 24.50
C GLU A 153 -14.42 8.33 24.56
N ALA A 154 -13.76 8.95 23.59
CA ALA A 154 -13.72 10.40 23.50
C ALA A 154 -15.13 10.95 23.22
N THR A 155 -15.42 12.11 23.82
CA THR A 155 -16.67 12.82 23.54
C THR A 155 -16.43 13.87 22.46
N TRP A 156 -17.43 14.12 21.63
CA TRP A 156 -17.30 15.10 20.56
C TRP A 156 -17.05 16.50 21.13
N GLN A 157 -15.97 17.13 20.69
CA GLN A 157 -15.63 18.51 20.98
C GLN A 157 -15.60 19.33 19.68
N LYS A 158 -16.03 20.59 19.76
CA LYS A 158 -16.09 21.49 18.60
C LYS A 158 -14.73 21.67 17.92
N ASP A 159 -13.64 21.57 18.68
CA ASP A 159 -12.28 21.66 18.18
C ASP A 159 -11.94 20.61 17.10
N TYR A 160 -12.66 19.48 17.04
CA TYR A 160 -12.49 18.50 15.96
C TYR A 160 -13.01 18.98 14.59
N GLU A 161 -13.88 20.01 14.55
CA GLU A 161 -14.35 20.62 13.30
C GLU A 161 -13.24 21.47 12.64
N ASP A 162 -12.34 22.03 13.44
CA ASP A 162 -11.17 22.78 12.96
C ASP A 162 -9.93 21.88 12.97
N LYS A 163 -9.52 21.44 11.78
CA LYS A 163 -8.34 20.57 11.62
C LYS A 163 -7.06 21.20 12.17
N SER A 164 -6.99 22.53 12.26
CA SER A 164 -5.85 23.28 12.79
C SER A 164 -5.89 23.51 14.30
N SER A 165 -6.99 23.14 14.97
CA SER A 165 -7.10 23.27 16.42
C SER A 165 -6.04 22.42 17.13
N TYR A 166 -5.70 22.82 18.36
CA TYR A 166 -4.74 22.09 19.17
C TYR A 166 -5.17 20.64 19.40
N LEU A 167 -6.44 20.41 19.75
CA LEU A 167 -6.98 19.07 19.99
C LEU A 167 -6.91 18.21 18.73
N SER A 168 -7.41 18.72 17.59
CA SER A 168 -7.39 18.00 16.32
C SER A 168 -5.96 17.64 15.88
N ASN A 169 -5.04 18.61 15.92
CA ASN A 169 -3.67 18.40 15.51
C ASN A 169 -2.97 17.39 16.43
N LYS A 170 -3.07 17.57 17.75
CA LYS A 170 -2.48 16.66 18.73
C LYS A 170 -3.01 15.23 18.60
N THR A 171 -4.33 15.05 18.56
CA THR A 171 -4.94 13.72 18.40
C THR A 171 -4.48 13.06 17.10
N SER A 172 -4.42 13.80 15.99
CA SER A 172 -3.94 13.26 14.71
C SER A 172 -2.45 12.89 14.73
N ALA A 173 -1.62 13.68 15.41
CA ALA A 173 -0.19 13.40 15.55
C ALA A 173 0.06 12.14 16.38
N ASP A 174 -0.68 11.96 17.49
CA ASP A 174 -0.59 10.77 18.33
C ASP A 174 -1.04 9.51 17.56
N VAL A 175 -2.15 9.61 16.81
CA VAL A 175 -2.64 8.53 15.93
C VAL A 175 -1.62 8.19 14.84
N CYS A 176 -1.05 9.20 14.17
CA CYS A 176 -0.07 8.98 13.13
C CYS A 176 1.24 8.36 13.68
N LYS A 177 1.67 8.75 14.89
CA LYS A 177 2.79 8.12 15.59
C LYS A 177 2.50 6.65 15.89
N LEU A 178 1.29 6.31 16.34
CA LEU A 178 0.87 4.93 16.55
C LEU A 178 0.90 4.12 15.25
N LEU A 179 0.31 4.64 14.17
CA LEU A 179 0.30 3.93 12.89
C LEU A 179 1.70 3.74 12.31
N GLN A 180 2.58 4.73 12.45
CA GLN A 180 3.99 4.58 12.09
C GLN A 180 4.66 3.46 12.88
N LEU A 181 4.44 3.39 14.20
CA LEU A 181 4.96 2.29 15.04
C LEU A 181 4.36 0.94 14.62
N GLY A 182 3.06 0.88 14.33
CA GLY A 182 2.38 -0.31 13.83
C GLY A 182 2.97 -0.83 12.52
N ILE A 183 3.20 0.04 11.54
CA ILE A 183 3.84 -0.33 10.28
C ILE A 183 5.28 -0.79 10.50
N THR A 184 6.07 -0.03 11.26
CA THR A 184 7.51 -0.30 11.44
C THR A 184 7.78 -1.58 12.23
N GLN A 185 6.96 -1.91 13.22
CA GLN A 185 7.13 -3.10 14.07
C GLN A 185 6.35 -4.32 13.58
N GLY A 186 5.52 -4.17 12.53
CA GLY A 186 4.72 -5.27 12.02
C GLY A 186 5.52 -6.44 11.48
N SER A 187 4.85 -7.59 11.35
CA SER A 187 5.50 -8.86 11.03
C SER A 187 6.16 -8.88 9.65
N ASP A 188 5.61 -8.16 8.67
CA ASP A 188 6.16 -8.05 7.33
C ASP A 188 7.32 -7.05 7.30
N ILE A 189 8.52 -7.58 7.09
CA ILE A 189 9.78 -6.81 7.09
C ILE A 189 9.87 -5.84 5.90
N GLN A 190 9.24 -6.15 4.77
CA GLN A 190 9.29 -5.32 3.56
C GLN A 190 8.42 -4.08 3.74
N LEU A 191 7.32 -4.21 4.49
CA LEU A 191 6.46 -3.07 4.83
C LEU A 191 7.01 -2.23 5.99
N SER A 192 7.88 -2.78 6.84
CA SER A 192 8.43 -2.05 8.00
C SER A 192 9.04 -0.71 7.64
N SER A 193 9.75 -0.61 6.51
CA SER A 193 10.39 0.63 6.06
C SER A 193 9.61 1.39 4.97
N SER A 194 8.36 1.00 4.71
CA SER A 194 7.51 1.63 3.69
C SER A 194 6.79 2.89 4.16
N PHE A 195 6.69 3.17 5.46
CA PHE A 195 5.96 4.33 5.95
C PHE A 195 6.57 5.64 5.42
N ILE A 196 5.77 6.47 4.74
CA ILE A 196 6.18 7.81 4.29
C ILE A 196 5.60 8.87 5.22
N GLN A 197 4.27 8.90 5.31
CA GLN A 197 3.56 9.93 6.07
C GLN A 197 2.16 9.46 6.45
N CYS A 198 1.58 10.18 7.41
CA CYS A 198 0.21 10.03 7.83
C CYS A 198 -0.41 11.43 7.98
N ASN A 199 -1.57 11.65 7.35
CA ASN A 199 -2.22 12.95 7.29
C ASN A 199 -3.66 12.86 7.77
N LEU A 200 -4.11 13.83 8.57
CA LEU A 200 -5.51 13.94 8.97
C LEU A 200 -6.42 14.18 7.75
N ILE A 201 -7.41 13.31 7.55
CA ILE A 201 -8.51 13.54 6.59
C ILE A 201 -9.62 14.29 7.30
N THR A 202 -10.23 13.72 8.33
CA THR A 202 -11.38 14.32 9.04
C THR A 202 -11.64 13.63 10.38
N TYR A 203 -12.57 14.18 11.15
CA TYR A 203 -13.22 13.51 12.28
C TYR A 203 -14.72 13.33 11.99
N HIS A 204 -15.30 12.25 12.53
CA HIS A 204 -16.73 11.99 12.56
C HIS A 204 -17.25 11.97 13.99
N LYS A 205 -18.52 12.32 14.16
CA LYS A 205 -19.20 12.36 15.45
C LYS A 205 -20.01 11.09 15.72
N ASN A 206 -20.07 10.69 16.99
CA ASN A 206 -20.88 9.59 17.54
C ASN A 206 -20.61 8.18 16.96
N PRO A 207 -19.56 7.47 17.40
CA PRO A 207 -18.49 7.90 18.31
C PRO A 207 -17.49 8.84 17.60
N VAL A 208 -16.53 9.39 18.34
CA VAL A 208 -15.45 10.18 17.73
C VAL A 208 -14.53 9.24 16.94
N ILE A 209 -14.68 9.24 15.62
CA ILE A 209 -13.80 8.49 14.70
C ILE A 209 -12.87 9.48 14.01
N ILE A 210 -11.57 9.20 14.03
CA ILE A 210 -10.59 9.91 13.21
C ILE A 210 -10.36 9.13 11.92
N GLU A 211 -10.37 9.83 10.79
CA GLU A 211 -9.89 9.31 9.51
C GLU A 211 -8.53 9.92 9.18
N VAL A 212 -7.53 9.08 8.95
CA VAL A 212 -6.21 9.51 8.48
C VAL A 212 -5.82 8.79 7.19
N GLN A 213 -5.12 9.50 6.32
CA GLN A 213 -4.49 8.95 5.12
C GLN A 213 -3.09 8.45 5.48
N LEU A 214 -2.88 7.14 5.38
CA LEU A 214 -1.59 6.48 5.49
C LEU A 214 -0.98 6.35 4.08
N VAL A 215 0.27 6.81 3.91
CA VAL A 215 1.00 6.74 2.64
C VAL A 215 2.20 5.82 2.78
N LEU A 216 2.27 4.81 1.92
CA LEU A 216 3.30 3.77 1.95
C LEU A 216 4.08 3.74 0.63
N ASP A 217 5.40 3.62 0.74
CA ASP A 217 6.35 3.49 -0.35
C ASP A 217 6.52 2.02 -0.73
N ILE A 218 5.95 1.62 -1.87
CA ILE A 218 5.86 0.22 -2.25
C ILE A 218 6.65 -0.02 -3.55
N GLU A 219 7.51 -1.03 -3.53
CA GLU A 219 8.16 -1.50 -4.73
C GLU A 219 7.12 -1.99 -5.73
N LEU A 220 7.29 -1.65 -7.00
CA LEU A 220 6.28 -1.94 -8.00
C LEU A 220 5.84 -3.42 -8.02
N SER A 221 6.82 -4.32 -7.94
CA SER A 221 6.60 -5.77 -8.00
C SER A 221 5.66 -6.28 -6.88
N MET A 222 5.45 -5.47 -5.84
CA MET A 222 4.61 -5.76 -4.69
C MET A 222 3.25 -5.09 -4.73
N VAL A 223 3.02 -4.06 -5.54
CA VAL A 223 1.78 -3.26 -5.53
C VAL A 223 0.53 -4.13 -5.58
N THR A 224 0.48 -5.12 -6.47
CA THR A 224 -0.69 -6.01 -6.62
C THR A 224 -0.95 -6.90 -5.40
N LYS A 225 0.07 -7.13 -4.57
CA LYS A 225 0.03 -7.97 -3.37
C LYS A 225 -0.36 -7.19 -2.12
N ILE A 226 -0.19 -5.86 -2.11
CA ILE A 226 -0.49 -5.03 -0.95
C ILE A 226 -1.98 -4.64 -0.96
N SER A 227 -2.76 -5.33 -0.14
CA SER A 227 -4.20 -5.10 0.05
C SER A 227 -4.51 -4.54 1.43
N SER A 228 -5.74 -4.07 1.64
CA SER A 228 -6.23 -3.59 2.93
C SER A 228 -6.01 -4.58 4.07
N SER A 229 -6.21 -5.89 3.82
CA SER A 229 -5.99 -6.93 4.83
C SER A 229 -4.51 -7.10 5.19
N VAL A 230 -3.60 -6.91 4.23
CA VAL A 230 -2.15 -6.96 4.47
C VAL A 230 -1.74 -5.80 5.37
N ILE A 231 -2.18 -4.58 5.05
CA ILE A 231 -1.88 -3.39 5.86
C ILE A 231 -2.53 -3.47 7.25
N HIS A 232 -3.78 -3.93 7.31
CA HIS A 232 -4.44 -4.20 8.59
C HIS A 232 -3.63 -5.18 9.45
N ASN A 233 -3.24 -6.34 8.91
CA ASN A 233 -2.43 -7.31 9.65
C ASN A 233 -1.06 -6.74 10.06
N GLN A 234 -0.43 -5.95 9.20
CA GLN A 234 0.84 -5.30 9.52
C GLN A 234 0.69 -4.38 10.75
N LEU A 235 -0.35 -3.53 10.76
CA LEU A 235 -0.65 -2.65 11.89
C LEU A 235 -0.94 -3.44 13.17
N ILE A 236 -1.81 -4.47 13.11
CA ILE A 236 -2.15 -5.29 14.29
C ILE A 236 -0.91 -5.96 14.87
N THR A 237 -0.11 -6.62 14.04
CA THR A 237 1.06 -7.35 14.51
C THR A 237 2.11 -6.42 15.10
N GLY A 238 2.30 -5.23 14.52
CA GLY A 238 3.25 -4.25 15.04
C GLY A 238 2.77 -3.62 16.34
N LEU A 239 1.51 -3.19 16.40
CA LEU A 239 0.98 -2.56 17.60
C LEU A 239 0.95 -3.52 18.81
N LYS A 240 0.77 -4.83 18.60
CA LYS A 240 0.89 -5.87 19.65
C LYS A 240 2.27 -5.95 20.30
N THR A 241 3.31 -5.43 19.66
CA THR A 241 4.68 -5.47 20.19
C THR A 241 5.02 -4.25 21.04
N ILE A 242 4.17 -3.23 21.07
CA ILE A 242 4.44 -1.98 21.78
C ILE A 242 4.06 -2.15 23.25
N ASP A 243 5.03 -1.94 24.16
CA ASP A 243 4.76 -1.87 25.60
C ASP A 243 4.04 -0.56 25.94
N LEU A 244 2.78 -0.67 26.35
CA LEU A 244 1.85 0.44 26.59
C LEU A 244 2.06 1.18 27.91
N ASN A 245 3.11 0.85 28.69
CA ASN A 245 3.50 1.67 29.82
C ASN A 245 4.06 3.06 29.40
N LEU A 246 4.18 3.33 28.10
CA LEU A 246 4.29 4.70 27.59
C LEU A 246 2.99 5.48 27.85
N ASN A 247 3.00 6.31 28.89
CA ASN A 247 1.95 7.28 29.21
C ASN A 247 1.56 8.23 28.05
N GLU A 248 2.28 8.21 26.93
CA GLU A 248 2.10 9.07 25.75
C GLU A 248 1.02 8.59 24.76
N LEU A 249 0.45 7.39 24.91
CA LEU A 249 -0.37 6.77 23.85
C LEU A 249 -1.77 6.32 24.34
N LYS A 250 -2.37 7.08 25.27
CA LYS A 250 -3.72 6.81 25.81
C LYS A 250 -4.88 7.28 24.90
N THR A 251 -4.56 7.73 23.69
CA THR A 251 -5.50 8.28 22.70
C THR A 251 -6.25 7.22 21.89
N ILE A 252 -5.81 5.96 21.97
CA ILE A 252 -6.44 4.82 21.29
C ILE A 252 -6.46 3.61 22.22
N SER A 253 -7.58 2.88 22.25
CA SER A 253 -7.68 1.58 22.91
C SER A 253 -7.02 0.50 22.05
N LEU A 254 -5.85 0.02 22.48
CA LEU A 254 -5.14 -1.03 21.75
C LEU A 254 -5.91 -2.36 21.79
N ASP A 255 -6.69 -2.62 22.83
CA ASP A 255 -7.53 -3.82 22.94
C ASP A 255 -8.58 -3.86 21.82
N ASP A 256 -9.14 -2.71 21.45
CA ASP A 256 -10.12 -2.62 20.35
C ASP A 256 -9.47 -2.85 18.97
N ILE A 257 -8.22 -2.42 18.81
CA ILE A 257 -7.40 -2.73 17.64
C ILE A 257 -7.10 -4.24 17.61
N ILE A 258 -6.60 -4.81 18.71
CA ILE A 258 -6.14 -6.20 18.79
C ILE A 258 -7.27 -7.21 18.61
N THR A 259 -8.47 -6.89 19.11
CA THR A 259 -9.67 -7.71 18.96
C THR A 259 -10.22 -7.69 17.53
N GLY A 260 -9.73 -6.80 16.67
CA GLY A 260 -10.10 -6.74 15.24
C GLY A 260 -11.54 -6.28 15.03
N ASN A 261 -12.06 -5.46 15.95
CA ASN A 261 -13.41 -4.93 15.80
C ASN A 261 -13.45 -3.87 14.69
N SER A 262 -14.09 -4.20 13.56
CA SER A 262 -14.19 -3.30 12.40
C SER A 262 -14.95 -2.00 12.69
N SER A 263 -15.70 -1.93 13.80
CA SER A 263 -16.39 -0.68 14.18
C SER A 263 -15.46 0.36 14.81
N THR A 264 -14.30 -0.06 15.32
CA THR A 264 -13.35 0.81 16.03
C THR A 264 -12.03 0.97 15.30
N PHE A 265 -11.70 0.03 14.40
CA PHE A 265 -10.52 0.07 13.56
C PHE A 265 -10.82 -0.50 12.18
N ASN A 266 -10.67 0.34 11.16
CA ASN A 266 -10.89 -0.05 9.76
C ASN A 266 -9.76 0.47 8.89
N VAL A 267 -9.39 -0.32 7.88
CA VAL A 267 -8.36 0.02 6.90
C VAL A 267 -8.89 -0.30 5.52
N TYR A 268 -8.88 0.68 4.63
CA TYR A 268 -9.25 0.46 3.24
C TYR A 268 -8.37 1.28 2.29
N VAL A 269 -8.33 0.83 1.04
CA VAL A 269 -7.63 1.54 -0.02
C VAL A 269 -8.34 2.87 -0.32
N LEU A 270 -7.59 3.97 -0.37
CA LEU A 270 -8.13 5.26 -0.78
C LEU A 270 -8.46 5.22 -2.29
N ASP A 271 -9.68 5.62 -2.64
CA ASP A 271 -10.07 5.77 -4.04
C ASP A 271 -9.44 7.04 -4.64
N PRO A 272 -8.46 6.92 -5.56
CA PRO A 272 -7.79 8.07 -6.15
C PRO A 272 -8.74 8.98 -6.92
N CYS A 273 -9.75 8.42 -7.58
CA CYS A 273 -10.70 9.18 -8.40
C CYS A 273 -11.67 10.01 -7.57
N LYS A 274 -12.10 9.50 -6.41
CA LYS A 274 -12.98 10.25 -5.49
C LYS A 274 -12.22 11.29 -4.66
N SER A 275 -11.00 10.96 -4.26
CA SER A 275 -10.17 11.85 -3.45
C SER A 275 -9.51 12.98 -4.25
N GLY A 276 -9.51 12.90 -5.58
CA GLY A 276 -8.75 13.82 -6.43
C GLY A 276 -7.24 13.52 -6.43
N ASN A 277 -6.83 12.38 -5.88
CA ASN A 277 -5.44 11.93 -5.84
C ASN A 277 -5.04 11.29 -7.19
N HIS A 278 -5.18 12.07 -8.27
CA HIS A 278 -4.90 11.66 -9.63
C HIS A 278 -4.46 12.83 -10.50
N ASP A 279 -3.79 12.54 -11.60
CA ASP A 279 -3.30 13.53 -12.57
C ASP A 279 -4.11 13.59 -13.89
N CYS A 280 -5.30 12.97 -13.93
CA CYS A 280 -6.16 13.01 -15.10
C CYS A 280 -6.43 14.44 -15.59
N SER A 281 -6.48 14.62 -16.91
CA SER A 281 -6.94 15.86 -17.52
C SER A 281 -8.36 16.19 -17.03
N THR A 282 -8.69 17.47 -16.91
CA THR A 282 -10.07 17.91 -16.65
C THR A 282 -11.05 17.45 -17.74
N ASN A 283 -10.55 17.18 -18.95
CA ASN A 283 -11.30 16.60 -20.06
C ASN A 283 -11.17 15.07 -20.15
N ALA A 284 -10.78 14.40 -19.07
CA ALA A 284 -10.71 12.95 -18.96
C ALA A 284 -11.55 12.41 -17.81
N LYS A 285 -11.99 11.17 -17.94
CA LYS A 285 -12.59 10.37 -16.89
C LYS A 285 -11.51 9.60 -16.13
N CYS A 286 -11.49 9.73 -14.81
CA CYS A 286 -10.70 8.87 -13.93
C CYS A 286 -11.42 7.53 -13.72
N ILE A 287 -10.67 6.43 -13.78
CA ILE A 287 -11.16 5.07 -13.55
C ILE A 287 -10.27 4.41 -12.49
N THR A 288 -10.86 4.10 -11.34
CA THR A 288 -10.18 3.42 -10.24
C THR A 288 -9.77 2.01 -10.67
N GLN A 289 -8.57 1.62 -10.28
CA GLN A 289 -7.96 0.32 -10.51
C GLN A 289 -7.68 -0.36 -9.15
N PRO A 290 -7.35 -1.66 -9.12
CA PRO A 290 -7.02 -2.36 -7.87
C PRO A 290 -5.90 -1.66 -7.07
N GLN A 291 -5.94 -1.86 -5.75
CA GLN A 291 -4.94 -1.34 -4.80
C GLN A 291 -4.73 0.18 -4.84
N GLY A 292 -5.73 0.94 -5.29
CA GLY A 292 -5.73 2.41 -5.20
C GLY A 292 -5.01 3.08 -6.36
N THR A 293 -4.70 2.31 -7.40
CA THR A 293 -4.18 2.83 -8.66
C THR A 293 -5.32 3.37 -9.53
N TYR A 294 -5.01 4.05 -10.63
CA TYR A 294 -6.01 4.60 -11.54
C TYR A 294 -5.53 4.69 -12.98
N MET A 295 -6.50 4.77 -13.89
CA MET A 295 -6.29 5.08 -15.29
C MET A 295 -7.14 6.29 -15.69
N CYS A 296 -6.63 7.12 -16.57
CA CYS A 296 -7.36 8.26 -17.14
C CYS A 296 -7.72 7.93 -18.59
N VAL A 297 -8.95 8.27 -18.98
CA VAL A 297 -9.44 8.08 -20.34
C VAL A 297 -10.06 9.38 -20.82
N CYS A 298 -9.58 9.91 -21.94
CA CYS A 298 -10.13 11.13 -22.53
C CYS A 298 -11.64 11.00 -22.77
N ASN A 299 -12.39 12.05 -22.44
CA ASN A 299 -13.83 12.10 -22.63
C ASN A 299 -14.18 12.05 -24.13
N SER A 300 -15.43 11.70 -24.43
CA SER A 300 -15.97 11.79 -25.78
C SER A 300 -15.69 13.18 -26.38
N PHE A 301 -15.41 13.22 -27.68
CA PHE A 301 -15.04 14.44 -28.43
C PHE A 301 -13.68 15.07 -28.09
N THR A 302 -12.85 14.40 -27.29
CA THR A 302 -11.45 14.77 -27.11
C THR A 302 -10.51 13.72 -27.74
N ILE A 303 -9.28 14.12 -28.00
CA ILE A 303 -8.19 13.27 -28.48
C ILE A 303 -7.11 13.26 -27.42
N ASP A 304 -6.60 12.06 -27.15
CA ASP A 304 -5.44 11.89 -26.29
C ASP A 304 -4.19 12.45 -26.98
N ALA A 305 -3.60 13.46 -26.35
CA ALA A 305 -2.34 14.07 -26.75
C ALA A 305 -1.30 13.97 -25.63
N SER A 306 -1.44 13.01 -24.72
CA SER A 306 -0.40 12.64 -23.76
C SER A 306 0.88 12.27 -24.51
N LEU A 307 2.02 12.75 -24.03
CA LEU A 307 3.32 12.45 -24.63
C LEU A 307 3.69 10.97 -24.45
N ASP A 308 3.32 10.39 -23.31
CA ASP A 308 3.55 8.99 -23.02
C ASP A 308 2.28 8.17 -23.30
N ARG A 309 2.41 7.21 -24.22
CA ARG A 309 1.32 6.30 -24.61
C ARG A 309 0.89 5.36 -23.47
N ASN A 310 1.75 5.13 -22.48
CA ASN A 310 1.42 4.35 -21.29
C ASN A 310 0.64 5.17 -20.24
N TYR A 311 0.57 6.50 -20.40
CA TYR A 311 -0.16 7.42 -19.51
C TYR A 311 -1.21 8.21 -20.29
N PRO A 312 -2.22 7.51 -20.86
CA PRO A 312 -3.30 8.16 -21.59
C PRO A 312 -4.13 9.04 -20.65
N GLY A 313 -4.87 9.99 -21.22
CA GLY A 313 -5.88 10.76 -20.51
C GLY A 313 -5.35 11.89 -19.61
N ARG A 314 -4.04 12.14 -19.60
CA ARG A 314 -3.42 13.24 -18.83
C ARG A 314 -3.42 14.54 -19.62
N ARG A 315 -3.51 14.45 -20.95
CA ARG A 315 -3.69 15.59 -21.85
C ARG A 315 -4.73 15.27 -22.92
N CYS A 316 -5.94 15.79 -22.75
CA CYS A 316 -7.04 15.59 -23.69
C CYS A 316 -7.41 16.90 -24.40
N LEU A 317 -7.28 16.92 -25.73
CA LEU A 317 -7.55 18.10 -26.56
C LEU A 317 -8.90 17.96 -27.27
N CYS A 318 -9.68 19.03 -27.31
CA CYS A 318 -10.97 19.07 -27.99
C CYS A 318 -10.81 18.87 -29.51
N LYS A 319 -11.56 17.94 -30.10
CA LYS A 319 -11.50 17.62 -31.55
C LYS A 319 -11.75 18.83 -32.45
N TYR A 320 -12.61 19.75 -32.03
CA TYR A 320 -13.00 20.92 -32.83
C TYR A 320 -11.96 22.04 -32.86
N TYR A 321 -11.01 22.06 -31.91
CA TYR A 321 -9.89 23.02 -31.93
C TYR A 321 -8.82 22.65 -32.98
N PHE A 322 -8.79 21.41 -33.45
CA PHE A 322 -7.88 21.00 -34.53
C PHE A 322 -8.29 21.52 -35.92
N LYS A 323 -9.55 21.94 -36.12
CA LYS A 323 -9.99 22.54 -37.39
C LYS A 323 -9.73 24.04 -37.49
N LEU A 324 -9.52 24.75 -36.37
CA LEU A 324 -9.28 26.20 -36.36
C LEU A 324 -7.79 26.59 -36.27
N LEU A 325 -6.90 25.67 -35.91
CA LEU A 325 -5.46 25.95 -35.76
C LEU A 325 -4.68 26.08 -37.07
N PHE A 326 -5.34 25.86 -38.22
CA PHE A 326 -4.81 26.32 -39.52
C PHE A 326 -5.18 27.78 -39.84
N LEU A 327 -5.95 28.48 -38.99
CA LEU A 327 -6.39 29.85 -39.28
C LEU A 327 -6.01 30.91 -38.25
N VAL A 328 -5.66 30.61 -36.99
CA VAL A 328 -5.24 31.67 -36.06
C VAL A 328 -4.10 31.21 -35.14
N TYR A 329 -2.97 31.86 -35.34
CA TYR A 329 -1.75 31.81 -34.54
C TYR A 329 -2.01 32.43 -33.16
N ASN A 330 -1.61 31.73 -32.09
CA ASN A 330 -1.48 32.17 -30.69
C ASN A 330 -2.67 32.95 -30.08
N ILE A 331 -3.38 32.32 -29.13
CA ILE A 331 -3.79 32.88 -27.81
C ILE A 331 -4.70 31.85 -27.11
N LEU A 332 -4.38 31.58 -25.84
CA LEU A 332 -5.20 31.11 -24.71
C LEU A 332 -6.46 30.24 -25.00
N TYR A 333 -6.58 29.08 -24.35
CA TYR A 333 -7.64 28.79 -23.36
C TYR A 333 -7.74 27.29 -23.04
N SER A 334 -7.58 26.98 -21.75
CA SER A 334 -8.13 25.79 -21.09
C SER A 334 -9.64 25.98 -20.97
N SER A 335 -10.39 25.77 -22.06
CA SER A 335 -11.85 25.70 -22.00
C SER A 335 -12.27 24.25 -21.80
N ASN A 336 -13.00 23.98 -20.72
CA ASN A 336 -13.73 22.72 -20.54
C ASN A 336 -14.58 22.48 -21.78
N CYS A 337 -14.46 21.29 -22.38
CA CYS A 337 -15.27 20.90 -23.53
C CYS A 337 -16.72 20.69 -23.05
N GLN A 338 -17.49 21.78 -22.90
CA GLN A 338 -18.91 21.70 -22.55
C GLN A 338 -19.74 21.50 -23.82
N TYR A 339 -20.68 20.56 -23.72
CA TYR A 339 -21.69 20.26 -24.72
C TYR A 339 -22.50 21.53 -25.04
N SER A 340 -22.71 21.78 -26.33
CA SER A 340 -23.87 22.55 -26.81
C SER A 340 -24.88 21.57 -27.38
#